data_AF-A0A3A6TF93-F1
#
_entry.id   AF-A0A3A6TF93-F1
#
_cell.length_a   1.000
_cell.length_b   1.000
_cell.length_c   1.000
_cell.angle_alpha   90.00
_cell.angle_beta   90.00
_cell.angle_gamma   90.00
#
_symmetry.space_group_name_H-M   'P 1'
#
loop_
_entity.id
_entity.type
_entity.pdbx_description
1 polymer ?
#
loop_
_entity_poly.entity_id
_entity_poly.type
_entity_poly.pdbx_seq_one_letter_code
_entity_poly.pdbx_strand_id
1 'polypeptide(L)'
;MLKQICSKNGFTLIELVVVILFLGVIAVVAAPKFIDFSSEARKSTIEQAAGAIKSAIKIVNLKAQIEGVANAASTELSTDNTVIELKYGYPDARNGIKASVNLGKIGGYGARSKNSQYDWITHNVSFIEGGAILPGLEFGLGSYSGDGSSTDKAPSPRTLNCFIRYIEASANKKASIIVFTDGC
;
A
#
# COMPACT_ATOMS: atom_id res chain seq x y z
N MET A 1 66.15 14.41 -25.08
CA MET A 1 65.21 13.30 -25.36
C MET A 1 63.80 13.86 -25.39
N LEU A 2 63.07 13.57 -26.47
CA LEU A 2 61.84 14.26 -26.88
C LEU A 2 60.68 14.02 -25.90
N LYS A 3 60.10 15.13 -25.46
CA LYS A 3 58.83 15.21 -24.73
C LYS A 3 57.70 15.01 -25.75
N GLN A 4 57.08 13.85 -25.77
CA GLN A 4 55.87 13.60 -26.57
C GLN A 4 54.66 13.62 -25.63
N ILE A 5 53.91 14.72 -25.64
CA ILE A 5 52.65 14.87 -24.90
C ILE A 5 51.47 14.77 -25.88
N CYS A 6 50.60 13.81 -25.55
CA CYS A 6 49.18 13.65 -25.85
C CYS A 6 48.68 13.56 -27.31
N SER A 7 48.17 12.35 -27.60
CA SER A 7 47.03 12.07 -28.46
C SER A 7 45.98 13.20 -28.42
N LYS A 8 45.72 13.84 -29.57
CA LYS A 8 44.51 14.64 -29.77
C LYS A 8 43.40 13.74 -30.33
N ASN A 9 42.82 12.92 -29.46
CA ASN A 9 41.52 12.30 -29.72
C ASN A 9 40.43 13.32 -29.40
N GLY A 10 40.18 14.25 -30.32
CA GLY A 10 39.04 15.16 -30.27
C GLY A 10 37.77 14.43 -30.72
N PHE A 11 36.67 14.62 -29.99
CA PHE A 11 35.34 14.14 -30.38
C PHE A 11 34.94 14.77 -31.71
N THR A 12 34.48 13.98 -32.69
CA THR A 12 34.06 14.53 -33.98
C THR A 12 32.71 15.23 -33.84
N LEU A 13 32.48 16.31 -34.59
CA LEU A 13 31.17 16.99 -34.61
C LEU A 13 30.04 16.04 -35.03
N ILE A 14 30.33 15.11 -35.93
CA ILE A 14 29.35 14.13 -36.39
C ILE A 14 29.00 13.09 -35.31
N GLU A 15 29.96 12.64 -34.49
CA GLU A 15 29.65 11.77 -33.35
C GLU A 15 28.68 12.42 -32.38
N LEU A 16 28.85 13.71 -32.09
CA LEU A 16 27.95 14.41 -31.18
C LEU A 16 26.54 14.53 -31.78
N VAL A 17 26.45 14.88 -33.07
CA VAL A 17 25.16 15.06 -33.77
C VAL A 17 24.41 13.73 -33.88
N VAL A 18 25.09 12.65 -34.24
CA VAL A 18 24.47 11.33 -34.38
C VAL A 18 23.96 10.82 -33.02
N VAL A 19 24.70 11.04 -31.94
CA VAL A 19 24.28 10.64 -30.59
C VAL A 19 23.00 11.35 -30.16
N ILE A 20 22.91 12.67 -30.29
CA ILE A 20 21.70 13.40 -29.90
C ILE A 20 20.50 13.03 -30.79
N LEU A 21 20.75 12.67 -32.04
CA LEU A 21 19.71 12.23 -32.98
C LEU A 21 19.15 10.87 -32.59
N PHE A 22 20.00 9.91 -32.23
CA PHE A 22 19.56 8.62 -31.69
C PHE A 22 18.84 8.76 -30.34
N LEU A 23 19.37 9.58 -29.42
CA LEU A 23 18.68 9.87 -28.15
C LEU A 23 17.31 10.50 -28.38
N GLY A 24 17.18 11.35 -29.40
CA GLY A 24 15.91 11.96 -29.79
C GLY A 24 14.85 10.93 -30.21
N VAL A 25 15.21 9.97 -31.07
CA VAL A 25 14.27 8.92 -31.53
C VAL A 25 13.83 8.02 -30.36
N ILE A 26 14.77 7.59 -29.52
CA ILE A 26 14.47 6.71 -28.38
C ILE A 26 13.57 7.44 -27.36
N ALA A 27 13.80 8.73 -27.12
CA ALA A 27 13.01 9.51 -26.18
C ALA A 27 11.53 9.62 -26.59
N VAL A 28 11.25 9.84 -27.88
CA VAL A 28 9.86 9.98 -28.39
C VAL A 28 9.05 8.70 -28.22
N VAL A 29 9.66 7.53 -28.42
CA VAL A 29 8.97 6.23 -28.28
C VAL A 29 8.84 5.80 -26.81
N ALA A 30 9.82 6.16 -25.96
CA ALA A 30 9.82 5.77 -24.55
C ALA A 30 8.93 6.67 -23.67
N ALA A 31 8.78 7.95 -24.00
CA ALA A 31 8.07 8.92 -23.16
C ALA A 31 6.61 8.54 -22.82
N PRO A 32 5.77 8.06 -23.77
CA PRO A 32 4.39 7.68 -23.46
C PRO A 32 4.31 6.51 -22.46
N LYS A 33 5.14 5.47 -22.65
CA LYS A 33 5.16 4.30 -21.76
C LYS A 33 5.68 4.62 -20.36
N PHE A 34 6.59 5.59 -20.25
CA PHE A 34 7.14 6.00 -18.96
C PHE A 34 6.10 6.65 -18.04
N ILE A 35 5.10 7.34 -18.61
CA ILE A 35 4.03 8.01 -17.85
C ILE A 35 3.12 6.96 -17.18
N ASP A 36 2.80 5.87 -17.87
CA ASP A 36 1.88 4.84 -17.38
C ASP A 36 2.50 3.89 -16.33
N PHE A 37 3.83 3.73 -16.32
CA PHE A 37 4.50 2.80 -15.38
C PHE A 37 4.27 3.13 -13.91
N SER A 38 4.09 4.40 -13.56
CA SER A 38 3.88 4.80 -12.17
C SER A 38 2.50 4.37 -11.66
N SER A 39 1.46 4.45 -12.50
CA SER A 39 0.10 4.02 -12.18
C SER A 39 0.04 2.49 -12.05
N GLU A 40 0.58 1.77 -13.04
CA GLU A 40 0.62 0.30 -13.02
C GLU A 40 1.45 -0.25 -11.85
N ALA A 41 2.55 0.42 -11.47
CA ALA A 41 3.33 0.04 -10.30
C ALA A 41 2.53 0.21 -8.99
N ARG A 42 1.76 1.30 -8.87
CA ARG A 42 0.89 1.52 -7.70
C ARG A 42 -0.22 0.47 -7.62
N LYS A 43 -0.89 0.21 -8.74
CA LYS A 43 -1.92 -0.82 -8.84
C LYS A 43 -1.38 -2.19 -8.43
N SER A 44 -0.22 -2.58 -8.98
CA SER A 44 0.45 -3.83 -8.63
C SER A 44 0.81 -3.89 -7.14
N THR A 45 1.25 -2.78 -6.54
CA THR A 45 1.57 -2.71 -5.10
C THR A 45 0.31 -2.91 -4.24
N ILE A 46 -0.80 -2.29 -4.60
CA ILE A 46 -2.10 -2.46 -3.93
C ILE A 46 -2.58 -3.91 -4.04
N GLU A 47 -2.48 -4.52 -5.22
CA GLU A 47 -2.89 -5.91 -5.44
C GLU A 47 -2.03 -6.90 -4.65
N GLN A 48 -0.71 -6.70 -4.63
CA GLN A 48 0.24 -7.49 -3.85
C GLN A 48 -0.07 -7.41 -2.35
N ALA A 49 -0.27 -6.19 -1.83
CA ALA A 49 -0.63 -6.00 -0.44
C ALA A 49 -2.00 -6.62 -0.13
N ALA A 50 -2.99 -6.51 -1.02
CA ALA A 50 -4.27 -7.17 -0.84
C ALA A 50 -4.13 -8.70 -0.75
N GLY A 51 -3.24 -9.29 -1.56
CA GLY A 51 -2.88 -10.70 -1.47
C GLY A 51 -2.28 -11.07 -0.11
N ALA A 52 -1.33 -10.25 0.39
CA ALA A 52 -0.71 -10.44 1.70
C ALA A 52 -1.74 -10.37 2.84
N ILE A 53 -2.62 -9.37 2.83
CA ILE A 53 -3.67 -9.20 3.85
C ILE A 53 -4.67 -10.38 3.79
N LYS A 54 -5.09 -10.82 2.59
CA LYS A 54 -5.96 -12.01 2.44
C LYS A 54 -5.33 -13.26 3.04
N SER A 55 -4.04 -13.46 2.79
CA SER A 55 -3.29 -14.59 3.36
C SER A 55 -3.22 -14.51 4.88
N ALA A 56 -2.87 -13.33 5.42
CA ALA A 56 -2.80 -13.09 6.85
C ALA A 56 -4.13 -13.38 7.57
N ILE A 57 -5.24 -12.86 7.04
CA ILE A 57 -6.59 -13.13 7.59
C ILE A 57 -6.88 -14.63 7.64
N LYS A 58 -6.55 -15.36 6.57
CA LYS A 58 -6.78 -16.80 6.50
C LYS A 58 -5.93 -17.56 7.53
N ILE A 59 -4.64 -17.21 7.65
CA ILE A 59 -3.73 -17.83 8.61
C ILE A 59 -4.21 -17.59 10.05
N VAL A 60 -4.56 -16.35 10.38
CA VAL A 60 -5.09 -15.99 11.70
C VAL A 60 -6.38 -16.75 11.98
N ASN A 61 -7.28 -16.86 11.00
CA ASN A 61 -8.52 -17.59 11.17
C ASN A 61 -8.31 -19.10 11.40
N LEU A 62 -7.37 -19.71 10.68
CA LEU A 62 -7.00 -21.11 10.91
C LEU A 62 -6.43 -21.31 12.31
N LYS A 63 -5.55 -20.40 12.76
CA LYS A 63 -4.99 -20.47 14.11
C LYS A 63 -6.07 -20.29 15.19
N ALA A 64 -6.99 -19.34 15.01
CA ALA A 64 -8.13 -19.14 15.90
C ALA A 64 -9.05 -20.37 15.98
N GLN A 65 -9.21 -21.12 14.87
CA GLN A 65 -9.96 -22.38 14.86
C GLN A 65 -9.23 -23.48 15.64
N ILE A 66 -7.92 -23.60 15.46
CA ILE A 66 -7.09 -24.58 16.19
C ILE A 66 -7.13 -24.32 17.69
N GLU A 67 -7.09 -23.05 18.10
CA GLU A 67 -7.18 -22.66 19.52
C GLU A 67 -8.61 -22.66 20.07
N GLY A 68 -9.62 -22.98 19.24
CA GLY A 68 -11.02 -23.06 19.68
C GLY A 68 -11.69 -21.71 19.96
N VAL A 69 -11.05 -20.59 19.60
CA VAL A 69 -11.54 -19.22 19.87
C VAL A 69 -12.22 -18.58 18.66
N ALA A 70 -12.35 -19.30 17.55
CA ALA A 70 -12.90 -18.78 16.29
C ALA A 70 -14.35 -18.27 16.35
N ASN A 71 -15.14 -18.67 17.35
CA ASN A 71 -16.54 -18.23 17.48
C ASN A 71 -16.71 -17.10 18.51
N ALA A 72 -15.63 -16.68 19.19
CA ALA A 72 -15.72 -15.64 20.21
C ALA A 72 -16.01 -14.27 19.56
N ALA A 73 -16.98 -13.55 20.11
CA ALA A 73 -17.35 -12.21 19.63
C ALA A 73 -16.22 -11.18 19.82
N SER A 74 -15.29 -11.42 20.74
CA SER A 74 -14.07 -10.63 20.91
C SER A 74 -13.08 -11.51 21.67
N THR A 75 -11.86 -11.64 21.18
CA THR A 75 -10.80 -12.39 21.86
C THR A 75 -9.45 -11.92 21.35
N GLU A 76 -8.38 -12.41 21.93
CA GLU A 76 -7.01 -12.12 21.53
C GLU A 76 -6.29 -13.42 21.24
N LEU A 77 -5.46 -13.39 20.21
CA LEU A 77 -4.61 -14.49 19.82
C LEU A 77 -3.16 -14.10 20.06
N SER A 78 -2.53 -14.76 21.02
CA SER A 78 -1.10 -14.56 21.27
C SER A 78 -0.29 -15.38 20.26
N THR A 79 0.54 -14.69 19.50
CA THR A 79 1.63 -15.31 18.73
C THR A 79 2.93 -14.83 19.36
N ASP A 80 3.98 -15.64 19.36
CA ASP A 80 5.20 -15.50 20.19
C ASP A 80 5.59 -14.07 20.61
N ASN A 81 5.59 -13.09 19.69
CA ASN A 81 5.90 -11.68 19.97
C ASN A 81 4.81 -10.66 19.60
N THR A 82 3.57 -11.08 19.32
CA THR A 82 2.50 -10.18 18.86
C THR A 82 1.13 -10.67 19.30
N VAL A 83 0.36 -9.77 19.90
CA VAL A 83 -1.05 -9.99 20.22
C VAL A 83 -1.90 -9.54 19.04
N ILE A 84 -2.75 -10.43 18.55
CA ILE A 84 -3.69 -10.15 17.46
C ILE A 84 -5.10 -10.12 18.06
N GLU A 85 -5.72 -8.94 18.09
CA GLU A 85 -7.12 -8.79 18.46
C GLU A 85 -8.01 -9.45 17.41
N LEU A 86 -8.98 -10.25 17.84
CA LEU A 86 -9.86 -11.03 16.99
C LEU A 86 -11.35 -10.74 17.21
N LYS A 87 -12.10 -10.86 16.13
CA LYS A 87 -13.56 -10.80 16.04
C LYS A 87 -14.05 -12.00 15.25
N TYR A 88 -14.80 -12.89 15.91
CA TYR A 88 -15.32 -14.12 15.31
C TYR A 88 -14.24 -14.90 14.54
N GLY A 89 -13.06 -15.01 15.15
CA GLY A 89 -11.92 -15.73 14.58
C GLY A 89 -11.19 -15.03 13.45
N TYR A 90 -11.52 -13.78 13.12
CA TYR A 90 -10.78 -12.98 12.14
C TYR A 90 -10.08 -11.81 12.85
N PRO A 91 -8.98 -11.25 12.30
CA PRO A 91 -8.39 -10.05 12.87
C PRO A 91 -9.41 -8.93 12.99
N ASP A 92 -9.42 -8.19 14.09
CA ASP A 92 -10.29 -7.02 14.22
C ASP A 92 -9.82 -5.89 13.25
N ALA A 93 -10.70 -4.94 12.95
CA ALA A 93 -10.38 -3.84 12.04
C ALA A 93 -9.51 -2.76 12.69
N ARG A 94 -9.42 -2.68 14.02
CA ARG A 94 -8.67 -1.60 14.68
C ARG A 94 -7.19 -1.89 14.78
N ASN A 95 -6.80 -3.05 15.28
CA ASN A 95 -5.41 -3.37 15.63
C ASN A 95 -4.96 -4.73 15.10
N GLY A 96 -5.81 -5.74 15.21
CA GLY A 96 -5.56 -7.12 14.80
C GLY A 96 -5.13 -7.21 13.34
N ILE A 97 -5.83 -6.55 12.41
CA ILE A 97 -5.46 -6.62 11.00
C ILE A 97 -4.07 -6.01 10.74
N LYS A 98 -3.70 -4.90 11.40
CA LYS A 98 -2.37 -4.30 11.28
C LYS A 98 -1.28 -5.18 11.90
N ALA A 99 -1.60 -5.87 13.00
CA ALA A 99 -0.70 -6.80 13.66
C ALA A 99 -0.50 -8.10 12.86
N SER A 100 -1.48 -8.48 12.02
CA SER A 100 -1.46 -9.74 11.27
C SER A 100 -0.63 -9.71 9.99
N VAL A 101 -0.27 -8.53 9.47
CA VAL A 101 0.40 -8.37 8.18
C VAL A 101 1.58 -7.40 8.28
N ASN A 102 2.70 -7.76 7.68
CA ASN A 102 3.85 -6.86 7.57
C ASN A 102 3.81 -6.12 6.22
N LEU A 103 3.34 -4.86 6.24
CA LEU A 103 3.31 -3.98 5.08
C LEU A 103 4.39 -2.88 5.14
N GLY A 104 5.30 -2.92 6.12
CA GLY A 104 6.25 -1.83 6.38
C GLY A 104 5.69 -0.81 7.37
N LYS A 105 6.05 0.47 7.22
CA LYS A 105 5.63 1.52 8.16
C LYS A 105 4.18 1.94 7.88
N ILE A 106 3.28 1.65 8.82
CA ILE A 106 1.87 2.00 8.73
C ILE A 106 1.56 3.22 9.61
N GLY A 107 0.96 4.25 9.02
CA GLY A 107 0.48 5.46 9.69
C GLY A 107 -1.05 5.53 9.72
N GLY A 108 -1.60 6.31 10.66
CA GLY A 108 -3.03 6.63 10.68
C GLY A 108 -3.34 7.87 9.84
N TYR A 109 -4.52 7.92 9.24
CA TYR A 109 -5.05 9.12 8.58
C TYR A 109 -5.46 10.19 9.61
N GLY A 110 -5.16 11.46 9.34
CA GLY A 110 -5.62 12.58 10.17
C GLY A 110 -5.02 13.94 9.79
N ALA A 111 -5.65 15.02 10.26
CA ALA A 111 -5.28 16.41 9.97
C ALA A 111 -3.92 16.88 10.56
N ARG A 112 -3.12 15.97 11.13
CA ARG A 112 -1.74 16.25 11.60
C ARG A 112 -0.79 15.10 11.27
N SER A 113 -1.19 14.20 10.38
CA SER A 113 -0.44 12.99 10.11
C SER A 113 0.61 13.27 9.04
N LYS A 114 1.90 13.14 9.42
CA LYS A 114 3.05 13.28 8.51
C LYS A 114 3.21 12.01 7.69
N ASN A 115 2.39 11.88 6.66
CA ASN A 115 2.28 10.64 5.89
C ASN A 115 3.51 10.35 5.02
N SER A 116 4.38 11.34 4.78
CA SER A 116 5.65 11.16 4.06
C SER A 116 6.66 10.23 4.75
N GLN A 117 6.42 9.85 6.01
CA GLN A 117 7.26 8.91 6.76
C GLN A 117 6.74 7.46 6.75
N TYR A 118 5.53 7.26 6.24
CA TYR A 118 4.85 5.97 6.23
C TYR A 118 4.74 5.44 4.81
N ASP A 119 4.93 4.13 4.65
CA ASP A 119 4.73 3.44 3.38
C ASP A 119 3.23 3.27 3.10
N TRP A 120 2.45 3.10 4.16
CA TRP A 120 1.00 2.88 4.12
C TRP A 120 0.27 3.81 5.08
N ILE A 121 -0.90 4.26 4.65
CA ILE A 121 -1.83 5.05 5.47
C ILE A 121 -3.10 4.25 5.73
N THR A 122 -3.60 4.33 6.95
CA THR A 122 -4.82 3.63 7.36
C THR A 122 -5.92 4.60 7.74
N HIS A 123 -7.15 4.31 7.33
CA HIS A 123 -8.32 5.11 7.68
C HIS A 123 -9.38 4.21 8.30
N ASN A 124 -9.74 4.50 9.55
CA ASN A 124 -10.84 3.81 10.23
C ASN A 124 -12.16 4.21 9.60
N VAL A 125 -12.99 3.22 9.32
CA VAL A 125 -14.25 3.40 8.62
C VAL A 125 -15.32 2.54 9.27
N SER A 126 -16.57 2.94 9.10
CA SER A 126 -17.71 2.16 9.57
C SER A 126 -18.67 1.96 8.42
N PHE A 127 -19.20 0.76 8.30
CA PHE A 127 -20.08 0.35 7.22
C PHE A 127 -21.38 -0.16 7.81
N ILE A 128 -22.49 0.12 7.12
CA ILE A 128 -23.77 -0.48 7.46
C ILE A 128 -23.90 -1.73 6.59
N GLU A 129 -23.96 -2.88 7.24
CA GLU A 129 -24.18 -4.15 6.57
C GLU A 129 -25.20 -4.98 7.33
N GLY A 130 -26.29 -5.38 6.67
CA GLY A 130 -27.38 -6.11 7.30
C GLY A 130 -28.04 -5.37 8.47
N GLY A 131 -27.98 -4.03 8.49
CA GLY A 131 -28.51 -3.19 9.58
C GLY A 131 -27.58 -3.03 10.78
N ALA A 132 -26.40 -3.66 10.78
CA ALA A 132 -25.37 -3.49 11.81
C ALA A 132 -24.27 -2.54 11.33
N ILE A 133 -23.73 -1.72 12.24
CA ILE A 133 -22.52 -0.93 11.98
C ILE A 133 -21.31 -1.83 12.22
N LEU A 134 -20.60 -2.18 11.15
CA LEU A 134 -19.36 -2.93 11.22
C LEU A 134 -18.15 -2.00 11.07
N PRO A 135 -17.15 -2.11 11.93
CA PRO A 135 -15.90 -1.40 11.72
C PRO A 135 -15.15 -2.01 10.53
N GLY A 136 -14.37 -1.17 9.88
CA GLY A 136 -13.47 -1.56 8.83
C GLY A 136 -12.25 -0.67 8.81
N LEU A 137 -11.29 -1.05 7.99
CA LEU A 137 -10.03 -0.35 7.84
C LEU A 137 -9.68 -0.23 6.37
N GLU A 138 -9.38 0.97 5.92
CA GLU A 138 -8.87 1.20 4.57
C GLU A 138 -7.35 1.38 4.60
N PHE A 139 -6.65 0.73 3.68
CA PHE A 139 -5.21 0.84 3.47
C PHE A 139 -4.96 1.53 2.13
N GLY A 140 -4.28 2.67 2.15
CA GLY A 140 -3.79 3.36 0.96
C GLY A 140 -2.28 3.52 0.99
N LEU A 141 -1.67 3.84 -0.14
CA LEU A 141 -0.23 4.15 -0.22
C LEU A 141 0.07 5.49 0.46
N GLY A 142 1.20 5.58 1.17
CA GLY A 142 1.59 6.76 1.94
C GLY A 142 2.00 7.98 1.11
N SER A 143 2.26 7.81 -0.19
CA SER A 143 2.60 8.89 -1.12
C SER A 143 1.51 9.97 -1.26
N TYR A 144 0.31 9.73 -0.74
CA TYR A 144 -0.77 10.69 -0.66
C TYR A 144 -0.59 11.62 0.55
N SER A 145 0.57 12.27 0.65
CA SER A 145 0.98 12.97 1.87
C SER A 145 0.14 14.22 2.14
N GLY A 146 -0.49 14.27 3.31
CA GLY A 146 -0.57 15.51 4.07
C GLY A 146 0.79 15.74 4.72
N ASP A 147 1.24 17.00 4.79
CA ASP A 147 2.53 17.38 5.37
C ASP A 147 2.52 17.38 6.92
N GLY A 148 1.40 16.98 7.52
CA GLY A 148 1.16 17.00 8.96
C GLY A 148 0.68 18.35 9.50
N SER A 149 0.34 19.30 8.64
CA SER A 149 -0.35 20.54 8.99
C SER A 149 -1.87 20.35 9.08
N SER A 150 -2.56 21.20 9.86
CA SER A 150 -4.03 21.21 9.91
C SER A 150 -4.69 21.69 8.62
N THR A 151 -3.90 22.26 7.70
CA THR A 151 -4.32 22.83 6.43
C THR A 151 -4.21 21.84 5.28
N ASP A 152 -3.16 21.01 5.27
CA ASP A 152 -2.97 19.95 4.28
C ASP A 152 -3.32 18.60 4.88
N LYS A 153 -4.63 18.37 4.98
CA LYS A 153 -5.15 17.04 5.31
C LYS A 153 -4.66 16.08 4.23
N ALA A 154 -4.01 14.99 4.62
CA ALA A 154 -3.77 13.90 3.69
C ALA A 154 -5.07 13.57 2.96
N PRO A 155 -5.05 13.27 1.65
CA PRO A 155 -6.22 12.70 1.00
C PRO A 155 -6.58 11.41 1.71
N SER A 156 -7.87 11.19 1.99
CA SER A 156 -8.30 9.87 2.46
C SER A 156 -7.94 8.85 1.38
N PRO A 157 -7.66 7.57 1.74
CA PRO A 157 -7.43 6.53 0.73
C PRO A 157 -8.55 6.47 -0.35
N ARG A 158 -9.76 6.93 -0.01
CA ARG A 158 -10.91 7.05 -0.92
C ARG A 158 -10.82 8.15 -1.97
N THR A 159 -10.05 9.22 -1.76
CA THR A 159 -10.02 10.37 -2.68
C THR A 159 -9.49 9.99 -4.05
N LEU A 160 -8.66 8.95 -4.13
CA LEU A 160 -8.01 8.49 -5.35
C LEU A 160 -8.50 7.12 -5.81
N ASN A 161 -9.51 6.53 -5.17
CA ASN A 161 -10.01 5.18 -5.53
C ASN A 161 -8.90 4.12 -5.71
N CYS A 162 -7.80 4.25 -4.96
CA CYS A 162 -6.62 3.37 -5.00
C CYS A 162 -6.30 2.90 -3.58
N PHE A 163 -7.06 1.91 -3.09
CA PHE A 163 -6.96 1.44 -1.71
C PHE A 163 -7.57 0.06 -1.50
N ILE A 164 -7.21 -0.56 -0.39
CA ILE A 164 -7.75 -1.84 0.08
C ILE A 164 -8.70 -1.56 1.22
N ARG A 165 -9.89 -2.12 1.20
CA ARG A 165 -10.88 -2.03 2.27
C ARG A 165 -11.02 -3.38 2.95
N TYR A 166 -10.71 -3.41 4.24
CA TYR A 166 -11.01 -4.50 5.14
C TYR A 166 -12.33 -4.23 5.88
N ILE A 167 -13.20 -5.22 5.93
CA ILE A 167 -14.44 -5.22 6.69
C ILE A 167 -14.34 -6.34 7.72
N GLU A 168 -14.49 -5.97 8.99
CA GLU A 168 -14.43 -6.90 10.11
C GLU A 168 -15.53 -7.98 10.03
N ALA A 169 -15.26 -9.13 10.63
CA ALA A 169 -16.27 -10.17 10.79
C ALA A 169 -17.35 -9.80 11.81
N SER A 170 -18.54 -10.34 11.62
CA SER A 170 -19.66 -10.26 12.55
C SER A 170 -20.17 -11.67 12.89
N ALA A 171 -21.13 -11.77 13.81
CA ALA A 171 -21.69 -13.07 14.24
C ALA A 171 -22.17 -13.94 13.07
N ASN A 172 -22.66 -13.32 11.99
CA ASN A 172 -23.24 -14.02 10.85
C ASN A 172 -22.46 -13.77 9.54
N LYS A 173 -21.36 -13.03 9.58
CA LYS A 173 -20.62 -12.67 8.37
C LYS A 173 -19.11 -12.77 8.58
N LYS A 174 -18.44 -13.47 7.68
CA LYS A 174 -16.97 -13.55 7.64
C LYS A 174 -16.36 -12.21 7.26
N ALA A 175 -15.13 -11.97 7.72
CA ALA A 175 -14.38 -10.79 7.29
C ALA A 175 -14.16 -10.78 5.78
N SER A 176 -14.11 -9.59 5.18
CA SER A 176 -14.04 -9.41 3.74
C SER A 176 -13.03 -8.34 3.35
N ILE A 177 -12.38 -8.53 2.20
CA ILE A 177 -11.53 -7.51 1.57
C ILE A 177 -12.12 -7.11 0.23
N ILE A 178 -12.17 -5.82 -0.02
CA ILE A 178 -12.53 -5.21 -1.30
C ILE A 178 -11.35 -4.36 -1.75
N VAL A 179 -10.93 -4.50 -3.00
CA VAL A 179 -9.80 -3.75 -3.56
C VAL A 179 -10.33 -2.76 -4.57
N PHE A 180 -9.92 -1.51 -4.46
CA PHE A 180 -10.25 -0.42 -5.37
C PHE A 180 -8.97 0.02 -6.08
N THR A 181 -8.95 -0.07 -7.41
CA THR A 181 -7.78 0.28 -8.23
C THR A 181 -8.11 1.27 -9.34
N ASP A 182 -9.34 1.78 -9.41
CA ASP A 182 -9.85 2.60 -10.51
C ASP A 182 -9.18 3.98 -10.63
N GLY A 183 -8.53 4.46 -9.57
CA GLY A 183 -7.74 5.70 -9.61
C GLY A 183 -6.30 5.52 -9.13
N CYS A 184 -5.79 4.29 -9.17
CA CYS A 184 -4.36 4.07 -9.28
C CYS A 184 -3.91 4.51 -10.67
#